data_AF-A0A7C9CEW4-F1
#
_entry.id   AF-A0A7C9CEW4-F1
#
_cell.length_a   1.000
_cell.length_b   1.000
_cell.length_c   1.000
_cell.angle_alpha   90.00
_cell.angle_beta   90.00
_cell.angle_gamma   90.00
#
_symmetry.space_group_name_H-M   'P 1'
#
loop_
_entity.id
_entity.type
_entity.pdbx_description
1 polymer ?
#
loop_
_entity_poly.entity_id
_entity_poly.type
_entity_poly.pdbx_seq_one_letter_code
_entity_poly.pdbx_strand_id
1 'polypeptide(L)'
;GDLSDREDHLYFWFPLLAGLSELSFDPRPEIRKSALQILFDTLRNHGHLFSLPLWQRVFESVLFRIFDYVHHAIDPVGEGGDGEIAEFDQDSWLYETCTLSLELIVDLFVKFYSTVNPLLKKV
;
A
#
# COMPACT_ATOMS: atom_id res chain seq x y z
N GLY A 1 -24.57 -2.91 19.76
CA GLY A 1 -24.14 -2.76 18.36
C GLY A 1 -22.66 -2.49 18.33
N ASP A 2 -21.82 -3.49 18.61
CA ASP A 2 -20.34 -3.35 18.60
C ASP A 2 -19.68 -4.35 17.64
N LEU A 3 -20.43 -5.35 17.14
CA LEU A 3 -19.93 -6.31 16.15
C LEU A 3 -20.35 -5.93 14.72
N SER A 4 -21.56 -5.39 14.53
CA SER A 4 -22.05 -4.93 13.22
C SER A 4 -21.22 -3.76 12.69
N ASP A 5 -20.97 -2.74 13.53
CA ASP A 5 -20.16 -1.57 13.13
C ASP A 5 -18.75 -1.98 12.67
N ARG A 6 -18.17 -3.02 13.28
CA ARG A 6 -16.82 -3.53 12.92
C ARG A 6 -16.79 -4.33 11.62
N GLU A 7 -17.88 -5.01 11.26
CA GLU A 7 -18.04 -5.63 9.94
C GLU A 7 -18.35 -4.60 8.86
N ASP A 8 -19.17 -3.59 9.16
CA ASP A 8 -19.50 -2.50 8.24
C ASP A 8 -18.25 -1.71 7.81
N HIS A 9 -17.27 -1.58 8.71
CA HIS A 9 -15.96 -0.98 8.41
C HIS A 9 -15.18 -1.76 7.34
N LEU A 10 -15.31 -3.08 7.25
CA LEU A 10 -14.70 -3.86 6.17
C LEU A 10 -15.35 -3.50 4.83
N TYR A 11 -16.67 -3.36 4.76
CA TYR A 11 -17.37 -3.06 3.51
C TYR A 11 -17.19 -1.61 3.03
N PHE A 12 -16.83 -0.69 3.92
CA PHE A 12 -16.56 0.70 3.56
C PHE A 12 -15.08 0.97 3.29
N TRP A 13 -14.20 0.64 4.25
CA TRP A 13 -12.79 1.02 4.17
C TRP A 13 -12.00 0.14 3.20
N PHE A 14 -12.29 -1.17 3.14
CA PHE A 14 -11.49 -2.05 2.31
C PHE A 14 -11.60 -1.73 0.81
N PRO A 15 -12.80 -1.52 0.22
CA PRO A 15 -12.90 -1.14 -1.20
C PRO A 15 -12.21 0.19 -1.52
N LEU A 16 -12.29 1.17 -0.61
CA LEU A 16 -11.62 2.45 -0.76
C LEU A 16 -10.09 2.29 -0.83
N LEU A 17 -9.53 1.56 0.14
CA LEU A 17 -8.08 1.34 0.23
C LEU A 17 -7.58 0.47 -0.93
N ALA A 18 -8.34 -0.54 -1.34
CA ALA A 18 -8.03 -1.36 -2.50
C ALA A 18 -8.02 -0.53 -3.79
N GLY A 19 -9.00 0.34 -4.00
CA GLY A 19 -9.05 1.23 -5.17
C GLY A 19 -7.90 2.24 -5.19
N LEU A 20 -7.52 2.81 -4.04
CA LEU A 20 -6.35 3.69 -3.94
C LEU A 20 -5.04 2.94 -4.21
N SER A 21 -4.92 1.69 -3.74
CA SER A 21 -3.78 0.84 -4.05
C SER A 21 -3.71 0.53 -5.54
N GLU A 22 -4.82 0.25 -6.21
CA GLU A 22 -4.84 0.04 -7.67
C GLU A 22 -4.39 1.30 -8.44
N LEU A 23 -4.84 2.48 -8.02
CA LEU A 23 -4.44 3.76 -8.61
C LEU A 23 -2.95 4.09 -8.40
N SER A 24 -2.29 3.47 -7.41
CA SER A 24 -0.85 3.62 -7.21
C SER A 24 -0.01 3.04 -8.36
N PHE A 25 -0.63 2.28 -9.28
CA PHE A 25 0.00 1.77 -10.50
C PHE A 25 -0.43 2.50 -11.78
N ASP A 26 -1.17 3.62 -11.68
CA ASP A 26 -1.58 4.39 -12.87
C ASP A 26 -0.35 4.89 -13.66
N PRO A 27 -0.35 4.87 -15.01
CA PRO A 27 0.80 5.32 -15.79
C PRO A 27 1.17 6.80 -15.56
N ARG A 28 0.22 7.63 -15.08
CA ARG A 28 0.44 9.06 -14.85
C ARG A 28 1.00 9.30 -13.44
N PRO A 29 2.20 9.92 -13.30
CA PRO A 29 2.85 10.12 -12.00
C PRO A 29 1.98 10.88 -10.98
N GLU A 30 1.25 11.90 -11.41
CA GLU A 30 0.41 12.71 -10.52
C GLU A 30 -0.71 11.89 -9.87
N ILE A 31 -1.26 10.90 -10.60
CA ILE A 31 -2.30 10.02 -10.06
C ILE A 31 -1.70 9.06 -9.05
N ARG A 32 -0.56 8.43 -9.37
CA ARG A 32 0.14 7.54 -8.42
C ARG A 32 0.47 8.26 -7.12
N LYS A 33 1.09 9.43 -7.22
CA LYS A 33 1.48 10.25 -6.06
C LYS A 33 0.27 10.64 -5.23
N SER A 34 -0.79 11.13 -5.87
CA SER A 34 -2.03 11.50 -5.17
C SER A 34 -2.69 10.29 -4.49
N ALA A 35 -2.75 9.14 -5.17
CA ALA A 35 -3.34 7.92 -4.62
C ALA A 35 -2.58 7.40 -3.40
N LEU A 36 -1.24 7.33 -3.47
CA LEU A 36 -0.39 6.94 -2.35
C LEU A 36 -0.54 7.89 -1.17
N GLN A 37 -0.53 9.21 -1.41
CA GLN A 37 -0.71 10.20 -0.36
C GLN A 37 -2.05 10.02 0.35
N ILE A 38 -3.15 9.92 -0.40
CA ILE A 38 -4.49 9.73 0.16
C ILE A 38 -4.60 8.39 0.90
N LEU A 39 -4.02 7.32 0.36
CA LEU A 39 -3.99 6.01 1.00
C LEU A 39 -3.30 6.09 2.38
N PHE A 40 -2.14 6.72 2.42
CA PHE A 40 -1.31 6.83 3.61
C PHE A 40 -1.94 7.72 4.66
N ASP A 41 -2.49 8.87 4.25
CA ASP A 41 -3.23 9.77 5.13
C ASP A 41 -4.48 9.08 5.69
N THR A 42 -5.19 8.30 4.87
CA THR A 42 -6.37 7.54 5.31
C THR A 42 -5.99 6.53 6.40
N LEU A 43 -4.95 5.73 6.17
CA LEU A 43 -4.46 4.76 7.14
C LEU A 43 -3.96 5.43 8.42
N ARG A 44 -3.22 6.53 8.30
CA ARG A 44 -2.69 7.29 9.43
C ARG A 44 -3.79 7.92 10.27
N ASN A 45 -4.81 8.50 9.65
CA ASN A 45 -5.84 9.27 10.34
C ASN A 45 -6.98 8.38 10.85
N HIS A 46 -7.35 7.33 10.11
CA HIS A 46 -8.52 6.50 10.40
C HIS A 46 -8.17 5.08 10.85
N GLY A 47 -6.90 4.67 10.83
CA GLY A 47 -6.47 3.33 11.21
C GLY A 47 -6.80 2.90 12.64
N HIS A 48 -7.09 3.86 13.54
CA HIS A 48 -7.58 3.58 14.90
C HIS A 48 -9.00 2.97 14.91
N LEU A 49 -9.76 3.13 13.82
CA LEU A 49 -11.09 2.55 13.62
C LEU A 49 -11.03 1.12 13.08
N PHE A 50 -9.84 0.63 12.70
CA PHE A 50 -9.69 -0.61 11.99
C PHE A 50 -9.52 -1.78 12.97
N SER A 51 -10.26 -2.85 12.71
CA SER A 51 -10.11 -4.11 13.43
C SER A 51 -8.83 -4.83 12.98
N LEU A 52 -8.32 -5.75 13.79
CA LEU A 52 -7.17 -6.59 13.43
C LEU A 52 -7.37 -7.36 12.11
N PRO A 53 -8.56 -7.96 11.82
CA PRO A 53 -8.83 -8.57 10.52
C PRO A 53 -8.78 -7.59 9.34
N LEU A 54 -9.25 -6.36 9.51
CA LEU A 54 -9.14 -5.33 8.47
C LEU A 54 -7.67 -4.95 8.26
N TRP A 55 -6.90 -4.77 9.32
CA TRP A 55 -5.45 -4.54 9.22
C TRP A 55 -4.74 -5.67 8.47
N GLN A 56 -5.06 -6.95 8.75
CA GLN A 56 -4.52 -8.08 7.99
C GLN A 56 -4.76 -7.94 6.49
N ARG A 57 -6.00 -7.64 6.10
CA ARG A 57 -6.37 -7.42 4.69
C ARG A 57 -5.64 -6.22 4.07
N VAL A 58 -5.45 -5.13 4.82
CA VAL A 58 -4.68 -3.97 4.36
C VAL A 58 -3.22 -4.35 4.09
N PHE A 59 -2.56 -5.07 5.01
CA PHE A 59 -1.19 -5.51 4.78
C PHE A 59 -1.09 -6.43 3.55
N GLU A 60 -1.94 -7.45 3.47
CA GLU A 60 -1.89 -8.46 2.41
C GLU A 60 -2.30 -7.94 1.03
N SER A 61 -3.37 -7.14 0.95
CA SER A 61 -4.02 -6.79 -0.33
C SER A 61 -3.77 -5.35 -0.79
N VAL A 62 -3.19 -4.50 0.06
CA VAL A 62 -2.92 -3.09 -0.26
C VAL A 62 -1.42 -2.83 -0.19
N LEU A 63 -0.79 -3.08 0.97
CA LEU A 63 0.61 -2.73 1.17
C LEU A 63 1.56 -3.67 0.42
N PHE A 64 1.41 -4.99 0.55
CA PHE A 64 2.27 -5.95 -0.14
C PHE A 64 2.15 -5.89 -1.67
N ARG A 65 0.96 -5.59 -2.20
CA ARG A 65 0.74 -5.35 -3.64
C ARG A 65 1.65 -4.25 -4.20
N ILE A 66 1.85 -3.17 -3.43
CA ILE A 66 2.73 -2.04 -3.83
C ILE A 66 4.18 -2.52 -4.00
N PHE A 67 4.64 -3.45 -3.16
CA PHE A 67 6.00 -4.01 -3.26
C PHE A 67 6.14 -5.11 -4.32
N ASP A 68 5.10 -5.92 -4.56
CA ASP A 68 5.13 -6.96 -5.60
C ASP A 68 5.42 -6.38 -6.98
N TYR A 69 4.82 -5.24 -7.30
CA TYR A 69 5.05 -4.56 -8.58
C TYR A 69 6.51 -4.09 -8.73
N VAL A 70 7.10 -3.60 -7.64
CA VAL A 70 8.51 -3.16 -7.65
C VAL A 70 9.44 -4.35 -7.85
N HIS A 71 9.14 -5.50 -7.25
CA HIS A 71 9.90 -6.73 -7.50
C HIS A 71 9.83 -7.16 -8.97
N HIS A 72 8.66 -7.07 -9.61
CA HIS A 72 8.51 -7.46 -11.02
C HIS A 72 9.16 -6.46 -11.99
N ALA A 73 9.26 -5.19 -11.63
CA ALA A 73 9.93 -4.19 -12.45
C ALA A 73 11.47 -4.26 -12.36
N ILE A 74 12.03 -4.69 -11.22
CA ILE A 74 13.47 -4.81 -11.00
C ILE A 74 14.06 -6.10 -11.61
N ASP A 75 13.22 -7.10 -11.94
CA ASP A 75 13.65 -8.40 -12.48
C ASP A 75 13.26 -8.54 -13.97
N PRO A 76 13.95 -7.85 -14.91
CA PRO A 76 13.64 -7.89 -16.34
C PRO A 76 14.22 -9.17 -16.95
N VAL A 77 13.76 -10.34 -16.51
CA VAL A 77 14.06 -11.59 -17.21
C VAL A 77 13.17 -11.67 -18.44
N GLY A 78 13.57 -10.92 -19.47
CA GLY A 78 13.08 -11.05 -20.82
C GLY A 78 11.96 -10.09 -21.19
N GLU A 79 12.33 -8.93 -21.71
CA GLU A 79 11.82 -8.44 -23.00
C GLU A 79 12.62 -7.20 -23.41
N GLY A 80 13.53 -7.38 -24.37
CA GLY A 80 14.28 -6.27 -24.95
C GLY A 80 13.36 -5.41 -25.80
N GLY A 81 13.29 -4.11 -25.49
CA GLY A 81 12.55 -3.13 -26.27
C GLY A 81 12.90 -1.70 -25.90
N ASP A 82 13.77 -1.08 -26.70
CA ASP A 82 13.93 0.37 -26.95
C ASP A 82 13.22 1.32 -25.96
N GLY A 83 13.92 1.74 -24.90
CA GLY A 83 13.34 2.67 -23.93
C GLY A 83 14.24 3.13 -22.79
N GLU A 84 15.55 3.33 -22.97
CA GLU A 84 16.50 3.67 -21.88
C GLU A 84 16.07 4.87 -21.00
N ILE A 85 15.31 5.84 -21.55
CA ILE A 85 14.81 7.02 -20.81
C ILE A 85 13.54 6.69 -20.01
N ALA A 86 12.68 5.80 -20.52
CA ALA A 86 11.46 5.36 -19.85
C ALA A 86 11.78 4.38 -18.70
N GLU A 87 12.78 3.51 -18.87
CA GLU A 87 13.30 2.64 -17.80
C GLU A 87 13.90 3.44 -16.64
N PHE A 88 14.67 4.50 -16.90
CA PHE A 88 15.30 5.28 -15.83
C PHE A 88 14.30 6.08 -15.00
N ASP A 89 13.29 6.69 -15.65
CA ASP A 89 12.17 7.34 -14.94
C ASP A 89 11.36 6.28 -14.17
N GLN A 90 11.22 5.08 -14.74
CA GLN A 90 10.55 3.94 -14.12
C GLN A 90 11.23 3.49 -12.83
N ASP A 91 12.54 3.25 -12.87
CA ASP A 91 13.34 2.83 -11.71
C ASP A 91 13.38 3.90 -10.62
N SER A 92 13.46 5.18 -10.99
CA SER A 92 13.47 6.29 -10.03
C SER A 92 12.15 6.41 -9.27
N TRP A 93 11.00 6.30 -9.95
CA TRP A 93 9.71 6.40 -9.25
C TRP A 93 9.41 5.16 -8.41
N LEU A 94 9.87 3.99 -8.84
CA LEU A 94 9.75 2.74 -8.09
C LEU A 94 10.49 2.82 -6.77
N TYR A 95 11.73 3.34 -6.80
CA TYR A 95 12.53 3.53 -5.60
C TYR A 95 11.91 4.55 -4.65
N GLU A 96 11.39 5.67 -5.18
CA GLU A 96 10.65 6.68 -4.41
C GLU A 96 9.40 6.07 -3.76
N THR A 97 8.61 5.28 -4.51
CA THR A 97 7.40 4.62 -4.02
C THR A 97 7.70 3.56 -2.95
N CYS A 98 8.75 2.77 -3.15
CA CYS A 98 9.24 1.82 -2.15
C CYS A 98 9.65 2.51 -0.87
N THR A 99 10.43 3.59 -0.98
CA THR A 99 10.88 4.38 0.18
C THR A 99 9.68 4.92 0.96
N LEU A 100 8.73 5.57 0.28
CA LEU A 100 7.52 6.09 0.91
C LEU A 100 6.66 4.99 1.54
N SER A 101 6.54 3.84 0.88
CA SER A 101 5.75 2.71 1.38
C SER A 101 6.41 2.06 2.60
N LEU A 102 7.74 1.98 2.65
CA LEU A 102 8.47 1.50 3.83
C LEU A 102 8.35 2.47 4.99
N GLU A 103 8.49 3.77 4.75
CA GLU A 103 8.26 4.81 5.75
C GLU A 103 6.84 4.72 6.33
N LEU A 104 5.82 4.55 5.48
CA LEU A 104 4.46 4.34 5.94
C LEU A 104 4.36 3.09 6.82
N ILE A 105 4.92 1.96 6.38
CA ILE A 105 4.85 0.71 7.14
C ILE A 105 5.42 0.92 8.55
N VAL A 106 6.60 1.55 8.65
CA VAL A 106 7.23 1.88 9.93
C VAL A 106 6.32 2.78 10.76
N ASP A 107 5.77 3.84 10.17
CA ASP A 107 4.86 4.78 10.84
C ASP A 107 3.60 4.11 11.38
N LEU A 108 2.99 3.22 10.58
CA LEU A 108 1.80 2.47 10.99
C LEU A 108 2.13 1.48 12.11
N PHE A 109 3.28 0.81 12.05
CA PHE A 109 3.72 -0.07 13.11
C PHE A 109 3.98 0.68 14.42
N VAL A 110 4.64 1.83 14.36
CA VAL A 110 4.89 2.67 15.55
C VAL A 110 3.56 3.17 16.11
N LYS A 111 2.64 3.64 15.26
CA LYS A 111 1.38 4.26 15.67
C LYS A 111 0.34 3.26 16.20
N PHE A 112 0.26 2.07 15.61
CA PHE A 112 -0.77 1.07 15.91
C PHE A 112 -0.21 -0.21 16.51
N TYR A 113 1.01 -0.18 17.07
CA TYR A 113 1.75 -1.35 17.57
C TYR A 113 0.90 -2.33 18.39
N SER A 114 0.11 -1.81 19.33
CA SER A 114 -0.76 -2.63 20.20
C SER A 114 -1.75 -3.50 19.42
N THR A 115 -2.22 -3.01 18.27
CA THR A 115 -3.15 -3.70 17.38
C THR A 115 -2.41 -4.56 16.36
N VAL A 116 -1.34 -4.06 15.73
CA VAL A 116 -0.69 -4.73 14.58
C VAL A 116 0.47 -5.66 14.95
N ASN A 117 0.98 -5.64 16.19
CA ASN A 117 2.07 -6.54 16.64
C ASN A 117 1.83 -8.04 16.36
N PRO A 118 0.60 -8.60 16.49
CA PRO A 118 0.34 -9.99 16.11
C PRO A 118 0.64 -10.31 14.63
N LEU A 119 0.68 -9.30 13.75
CA LEU A 119 0.98 -9.46 12.33
C LEU A 119 2.48 -9.68 12.08
N LEU A 120 3.34 -9.06 12.90
CA LEU A 120 4.80 -9.26 12.83
C LEU A 120 5.23 -10.68 13.19
N LYS A 121 4.39 -11.42 13.94
CA LYS A 121 4.68 -12.81 14.32
C LYS A 121 4.38 -13.82 13.20
N LYS A 122 3.73 -13.38 12.12
CA LYS A 122 3.29 -14.23 11.00
C LYS A 122 4.16 -14.07 9.74
N VAL A 123 5.00 -13.03 9.70
CA VAL A 123 6.04 -12.83 8.68
C VAL A 123 7.31 -13.52 9.15
#